data_AF-A0A8W8NS62-F1
#
_entry.id   AF-A0A8W8NS62-F1
#
_cell.length_a   1.000
_cell.length_b   1.000
_cell.length_c   1.000
_cell.angle_alpha   90.00
_cell.angle_beta   90.00
_cell.angle_gamma   90.00
#
_symmetry.space_group_name_H-M   'P 1'
#
loop_
_entity.id
_entity.type
_entity.pdbx_description
1 polymer ?
#
loop_
_entity_poly.entity_id
_entity_poly.type
_entity_poly.pdbx_seq_one_letter_code
_entity_poly.pdbx_strand_id
1 'polypeptide(L)'
;MDLSMYVFLLCIKGKTLAFDNLSYNKVATQSRTFPGSAYYAANNAVDGNKATCMRANEVGMTALDKTVWWKVDLGGLRNIYSISILFKSYNGYGEYRLIF
;
A
#
# COMPACT_ATOMS: atom_id res chain seq x y z
N MET A 1 -19.86 52.67 -5.02
CA MET A 1 -18.46 53.03 -5.24
C MET A 1 -17.76 52.96 -3.89
N ASP A 2 -17.22 51.80 -3.54
CA ASP A 2 -15.90 51.71 -2.92
C ASP A 2 -15.36 50.31 -3.23
N LEU A 3 -14.11 50.28 -3.69
CA LEU A 3 -13.40 49.14 -4.24
C LEU A 3 -12.11 49.03 -3.43
N SER A 4 -12.11 48.19 -2.40
CA SER A 4 -10.86 47.86 -1.71
C SER A 4 -10.90 46.43 -1.16
N MET A 5 -10.15 45.57 -1.88
CA MET A 5 -9.26 44.60 -1.25
C MET A 5 -9.90 43.43 -0.48
N TYR A 6 -10.73 42.62 -1.15
CA TYR A 6 -10.89 41.20 -0.82
C TYR A 6 -10.37 40.33 -1.96
N VAL A 7 -9.06 40.37 -2.14
CA VAL A 7 -8.31 39.28 -2.78
C VAL A 7 -7.32 38.78 -1.75
N PHE A 8 -7.76 37.83 -0.91
CA PHE A 8 -6.88 36.85 -0.29
C PHE A 8 -7.61 35.51 -0.32
N LEU A 9 -7.36 34.80 -1.42
CA LEU A 9 -7.77 33.43 -1.71
C LEU A 9 -9.27 33.14 -1.52
N LEU A 10 -9.96 33.05 -2.67
CA LEU A 10 -10.72 31.84 -2.97
C LEU A 10 -9.79 30.63 -2.77
N CYS A 11 -9.52 30.24 -1.51
CA CYS A 11 -9.28 28.84 -1.24
C CYS A 11 -10.64 28.24 -1.52
N ILE A 12 -10.82 27.79 -2.76
CA ILE A 12 -11.70 26.68 -3.05
C ILE A 12 -11.51 25.76 -1.85
N LYS A 13 -12.50 25.69 -0.94
CA LYS A 13 -12.64 24.55 -0.03
C LYS A 13 -13.04 23.39 -0.92
N GLY A 14 -12.18 23.08 -1.89
CA GLY A 14 -12.11 21.80 -2.51
C GLY A 14 -11.88 20.94 -1.30
N LYS A 15 -12.92 20.19 -0.94
CA LYS A 15 -12.68 18.92 -0.29
C LYS A 15 -11.75 18.21 -1.27
N THR A 16 -10.44 18.37 -1.10
CA THR A 16 -9.50 17.41 -1.65
C THR A 16 -10.04 16.10 -1.11
N LEU A 17 -10.56 15.25 -2.00
CA LEU A 17 -10.89 13.87 -1.67
C LEU A 17 -9.53 13.22 -1.37
N ALA A 18 -9.01 13.46 -0.17
CA ALA A 18 -7.92 12.71 0.37
C ALA A 18 -8.50 11.33 0.66
N PHE A 19 -8.22 10.38 -0.23
CA PHE A 19 -8.51 8.99 0.05
C PHE A 19 -7.54 8.52 1.13
N ASP A 20 -8.07 8.17 2.29
CA ASP A 20 -7.28 7.61 3.38
C ASP A 20 -6.67 6.27 2.96
N ASN A 21 -5.39 6.06 3.31
CA ASN A 21 -4.79 4.72 3.20
C ASN A 21 -5.34 3.83 4.32
N LEU A 22 -6.45 3.15 4.03
CA LEU A 22 -7.13 2.28 5.00
C LEU A 22 -6.27 1.10 5.49
N SER A 23 -5.26 0.71 4.71
CA SER A 23 -4.39 -0.42 5.03
C SER A 23 -3.25 -0.05 5.99
N TYR A 24 -2.92 1.24 6.13
CA TYR A 24 -1.75 1.70 6.87
C TYR A 24 -1.74 1.20 8.32
N ASN A 25 -0.62 0.58 8.72
CA ASN A 25 -0.39 -0.01 10.04
C ASN A 25 -1.49 -0.98 10.51
N LYS A 26 -2.22 -1.59 9.57
CA LYS A 26 -3.16 -2.66 9.88
C LYS A 26 -2.45 -4.00 10.02
N VAL A 27 -3.14 -4.95 10.66
CA VAL A 27 -2.63 -6.32 10.81
C VAL A 27 -2.67 -7.00 9.45
N ALA A 28 -1.52 -7.50 9.01
CA ALA A 28 -1.40 -8.25 7.78
C ALA A 28 -0.87 -9.67 8.07
N THR A 29 -1.30 -10.61 7.25
CA THR A 29 -0.90 -12.02 7.29
C THR A 29 -0.59 -12.51 5.88
N GLN A 30 0.22 -13.55 5.78
CA GLN A 30 0.56 -14.18 4.50
C GLN A 30 0.64 -15.69 4.68
N SER A 31 0.45 -16.44 3.59
CA SER A 31 0.41 -17.90 3.61
C SER A 31 1.63 -18.53 4.28
N ARG A 32 2.81 -18.11 3.84
CA ARG A 32 4.09 -18.57 4.37
C ARG A 32 5.17 -17.53 4.10
N THR A 33 5.84 -17.08 5.16
CA THR A 33 6.96 -16.12 5.04
C THR A 33 8.18 -16.82 4.47
N PHE A 34 8.85 -16.19 3.49
CA PHE A 34 10.13 -16.66 2.98
C PHE A 34 11.18 -16.79 4.11
N PRO A 35 12.03 -17.85 4.12
CA PRO A 35 13.07 -18.01 5.13
C PRO A 35 14.03 -16.80 5.20
N GLY A 36 14.37 -16.35 6.42
CA GLY A 36 15.01 -15.03 6.67
C GLY A 36 14.03 -14.01 7.28
N SER A 37 13.13 -14.51 8.14
CA SER A 37 11.73 -14.11 8.28
C SER A 37 11.42 -12.71 8.80
N ALA A 38 12.32 -12.05 9.54
CA ALA A 38 12.04 -10.73 10.09
C ALA A 38 11.96 -9.63 9.02
N TYR A 39 12.74 -9.75 7.94
CA TYR A 39 12.79 -8.76 6.86
C TYR A 39 11.60 -8.82 5.90
N TYR A 40 10.84 -9.92 5.91
CA TYR A 40 9.78 -10.20 4.93
C TYR A 40 8.39 -10.37 5.55
N ALA A 41 8.20 -9.79 6.73
CA ALA A 41 6.93 -9.83 7.44
C ALA A 41 5.79 -9.25 6.60
N ALA A 42 4.59 -9.83 6.72
CA ALA A 42 3.41 -9.38 5.98
C ALA A 42 3.10 -7.88 6.22
N ASN A 43 3.34 -7.39 7.45
CA ASN A 43 3.08 -6.00 7.83
C ASN A 43 3.95 -4.98 7.08
N ASN A 44 5.08 -5.40 6.52
CA ASN A 44 5.96 -4.52 5.74
C ASN A 44 5.27 -3.97 4.48
N ALA A 45 4.23 -4.64 3.97
CA ALA A 45 3.47 -4.13 2.83
C ALA A 45 2.56 -2.94 3.19
N VAL A 46 2.35 -2.66 4.49
CA VAL A 46 1.40 -1.66 4.98
C VAL A 46 1.98 -0.72 6.03
N ASP A 47 3.30 -0.73 6.23
CA ASP A 47 4.02 0.10 7.21
C ASP A 47 4.34 1.53 6.69
N GLY A 48 4.05 1.80 5.41
CA GLY A 48 4.34 3.07 4.74
C GLY A 48 5.80 3.28 4.35
N ASN A 49 6.68 2.31 4.61
CA ASN A 49 8.09 2.35 4.25
C ASN A 49 8.35 1.59 2.94
N LYS A 50 8.56 2.30 1.85
CA LYS A 50 8.84 1.67 0.54
C LYS A 50 10.14 0.85 0.48
N ALA A 51 11.04 1.02 1.46
CA ALA A 51 12.29 0.24 1.53
C ALA A 51 12.08 -1.15 2.13
N THR A 52 10.99 -1.38 2.86
CA THR A 52 10.63 -2.70 3.38
C THR A 52 9.76 -3.43 2.35
N CYS A 53 9.69 -4.75 2.47
CA CYS A 53 8.84 -5.56 1.60
C CYS A 53 8.33 -6.78 2.35
N MET A 54 7.13 -7.23 2.00
CA MET A 54 6.69 -8.59 2.33
C MET A 54 7.19 -9.55 1.27
N ARG A 55 7.43 -10.81 1.64
CA ARG A 55 7.73 -11.87 0.68
C ARG A 55 7.13 -13.19 1.16
N ALA A 56 6.14 -13.67 0.42
CA ALA A 56 5.68 -15.03 0.57
C ALA A 56 6.69 -16.02 -0.01
N ASN A 57 6.59 -17.28 0.39
CA ASN A 57 7.44 -18.36 -0.11
C ASN A 57 7.31 -18.52 -1.63
N GLU A 58 8.30 -19.15 -2.25
CA GLU A 58 8.31 -19.28 -3.71
C GLU A 58 7.24 -20.26 -4.20
N VAL A 59 6.67 -19.96 -5.38
CA VAL A 59 5.75 -20.85 -6.11
C VAL A 59 6.46 -21.33 -7.36
N GLY A 60 6.36 -22.61 -7.67
CA GLY A 60 7.05 -23.23 -8.81
C GLY A 60 6.86 -24.73 -8.89
N MET A 61 7.52 -25.36 -9.86
CA MET A 61 7.39 -26.80 -10.12
C MET A 61 7.78 -27.65 -8.90
N THR A 62 8.84 -27.27 -8.21
CA THR A 62 9.37 -27.94 -7.01
C THR A 62 8.89 -27.32 -5.69
N ALA A 63 8.08 -26.25 -5.76
CA ALA A 63 7.60 -25.57 -4.56
C ALA A 63 6.54 -26.40 -3.84
N LEU A 64 6.60 -26.36 -2.50
CA LEU A 64 5.58 -26.91 -1.61
C LEU A 64 4.25 -26.16 -1.77
N ASP A 65 4.34 -24.83 -1.93
CA ASP A 65 3.18 -23.96 -2.09
C ASP A 65 2.85 -23.81 -3.57
N LYS A 66 1.64 -24.23 -3.99
CA LYS A 66 1.12 -24.05 -5.36
C LYS A 66 0.47 -22.68 -5.57
N THR A 67 0.12 -22.00 -4.49
CA THR A 67 -0.43 -20.65 -4.48
C THR A 67 -0.01 -19.99 -3.19
N VAL A 68 0.32 -18.69 -3.26
CA VAL A 68 0.61 -17.87 -2.09
C VAL A 68 -0.35 -16.71 -2.03
N TRP A 69 -0.58 -16.22 -0.82
CA TRP A 69 -1.49 -15.12 -0.58
C TRP A 69 -0.93 -14.18 0.49
N TRP A 70 -1.36 -12.93 0.40
CA TRP A 70 -1.17 -11.89 1.41
C TRP A 70 -2.53 -11.25 1.68
N LYS A 71 -2.80 -10.91 2.94
CA LYS A 71 -4.08 -10.37 3.38
C LYS A 71 -3.85 -9.30 4.45
N VAL A 72 -4.61 -8.21 4.38
CA VAL A 72 -4.71 -7.19 5.43
C VAL A 72 -6.11 -7.17 6.02
N ASP A 73 -6.21 -7.03 7.35
CA ASP A 73 -7.46 -6.80 8.06
C ASP A 73 -7.71 -5.30 8.26
N LEU A 74 -8.75 -4.77 7.61
CA LEU A 74 -9.11 -3.35 7.70
C LEU A 74 -9.91 -2.99 8.98
N GLY A 75 -10.18 -3.97 9.85
CA GLY A 75 -10.93 -3.81 11.09
C GLY A 75 -12.44 -3.67 10.86
N GLY A 76 -12.96 -4.26 9.79
CA GLY A 76 -14.38 -4.26 9.44
C GLY A 76 -14.65 -4.00 7.95
N LEU A 77 -15.93 -3.94 7.59
CA LEU A 77 -16.35 -3.61 6.23
C LEU A 77 -15.94 -2.17 5.89
N ARG A 78 -15.32 -1.99 4.72
CA ARG A 78 -14.86 -0.69 4.21
C ARG A 78 -15.21 -0.56 2.73
N ASN A 79 -15.52 0.67 2.32
CA ASN A 79 -15.62 1.02 0.91
C ASN A 79 -14.21 1.29 0.37
N ILE A 80 -13.78 0.47 -0.58
CA ILE A 80 -12.47 0.58 -1.21
C ILE A 80 -12.66 1.27 -2.56
N TYR A 81 -11.95 2.37 -2.77
CA TYR A 81 -12.00 3.15 -4.01
C TYR A 81 -10.90 2.79 -5.00
N SER A 82 -9.73 2.41 -4.48
CA SER A 82 -8.62 1.93 -5.30
C SER A 82 -7.70 1.04 -4.46
N ILE A 83 -7.08 0.07 -5.12
CA ILE A 83 -6.03 -0.76 -4.55
C ILE A 83 -4.75 -0.46 -5.30
N SER A 84 -3.70 -0.10 -4.58
CA SER A 84 -2.39 0.13 -5.17
C SER A 84 -1.35 -0.83 -4.61
N ILE A 85 -0.72 -1.59 -5.51
CA ILE A 85 0.33 -2.55 -5.18
C ILE A 85 1.65 -1.99 -5.69
N LEU A 86 2.62 -1.80 -4.79
CA LEU A 86 3.98 -1.41 -5.12
C LEU A 86 4.87 -2.66 -5.11
N PHE A 87 5.54 -2.93 -6.23
CA PHE A 87 6.53 -4.00 -6.27
C PHE A 87 7.88 -3.53 -5.73
N LYS A 88 8.63 -4.47 -5.14
CA LYS A 88 10.01 -4.22 -4.75
C LYS A 88 10.82 -3.80 -5.98
N SER A 89 11.40 -2.60 -5.91
CA SER A 89 12.34 -2.10 -6.92
C SER A 89 13.77 -2.47 -6.52
N TYR A 90 14.63 -2.62 -7.53
CA TYR A 90 16.04 -2.93 -7.38
C TYR A 90 16.85 -1.87 -8.12
N ASN A 91 18.05 -1.56 -7.65
CA ASN A 91 18.90 -0.55 -8.29
C ASN A 91 19.11 -0.88 -9.78
N GLY A 92 18.87 0.11 -10.64
CA GLY A 92 18.93 -0.06 -12.09
C GLY A 92 17.65 -0.60 -12.74
N TYR A 93 16.64 -0.97 -11.94
CA TYR A 93 15.30 -1.34 -12.39
C TYR A 93 14.31 -0.24 -11.98
N GLY A 94 13.27 -0.01 -12.80
CA GLY A 94 12.25 1.00 -12.51
C GLY A 94 11.38 0.66 -11.29
N GLU A 95 10.54 1.60 -10.87
CA GLU A 95 9.45 1.32 -9.93
C GLU A 95 8.21 0.85 -10.69
N TYR A 96 7.62 -0.25 -10.25
CA TYR A 96 6.41 -0.81 -10.86
C TYR A 96 5.25 -0.76 -9.87
N ARG A 97 4.12 -0.24 -10.32
CA ARG A 97 2.91 -0.06 -9.52
C ARG A 97 1.69 -0.57 -10.29
N LEU A 98 0.89 -1.43 -9.66
CA LEU A 98 -0.43 -1.81 -10.15
C LEU A 98 -1.49 -1.03 -9.40
N ILE A 99 -2.49 -0.57 -10.14
CA ILE A 99 -3.62 0.18 -9.60
C ILE A 99 -4.88 -0.48 -10.14
N PHE A 100 -5.77 -0.85 -9.22
CA PHE A 100 -7.10 -1.39 -9.47
C PHE A 100 -8.15 -0.45 -8.89
#